data_AF-A0A0C1QXR5-F1
#
_entry.id   AF-A0A0C1QXR5-F1
#
_cell.length_a   1.000
_cell.length_b   1.000
_cell.length_c   1.000
_cell.angle_alpha   90.00
_cell.angle_beta   90.00
_cell.angle_gamma   90.00
#
_symmetry.space_group_name_H-M   'P 1'
#
loop_
_entity.id
_entity.type
_entity.pdbx_description
1 polymer ?
#
loop_
_entity_poly.entity_id
_entity_poly.type
_entity_poly.pdbx_seq_one_letter_code
_entity_poly.pdbx_strand_id
1 'polypeptide(L)' 'GDIEQLWYAVNDNMCKQGCLTYYSDYAIETMVTLCMLLKLPLRQTEGFVKPIFELIKLKLEVPEFI' A
#
# COMPACT_ATOMS: atom_id res chain seq x y z
N GLY A 1 -5.53 -1.29 -17.60
CA GLY A 1 -4.18 -1.39 -17.02
C GLY A 1 -4.30 -2.25 -15.80
N ASP A 2 -3.45 -3.24 -15.67
CA ASP A 2 -3.50 -4.19 -14.56
C ASP A 2 -3.07 -3.46 -13.27
N ILE A 3 -4.03 -3.07 -12.43
CA ILE A 3 -3.76 -2.29 -11.21
C ILE A 3 -2.84 -3.04 -10.24
N GLU A 4 -2.85 -4.37 -10.31
CA GLU A 4 -1.98 -5.25 -9.53
C GLU A 4 -0.51 -5.03 -9.93
N GLN A 5 -0.21 -4.89 -11.22
CA GLN A 5 1.15 -4.55 -11.69
C GLN A 5 1.64 -3.16 -11.25
N LEU A 6 0.72 -2.21 -11.07
CA LEU A 6 1.06 -0.89 -10.52
C LEU A 6 1.21 -0.91 -9.01
N TRP A 7 0.54 -1.83 -8.32
CA TRP A 7 0.53 -1.94 -6.86
C TRP A 7 1.78 -2.62 -6.32
N TYR A 8 2.26 -3.64 -7.01
CA TYR A 8 3.45 -4.39 -6.62
C TYR A 8 4.71 -3.84 -7.30
N ALA A 9 5.84 -3.89 -6.58
CA ALA A 9 7.11 -3.45 -7.15
C ALA A 9 7.56 -4.43 -8.25
N VAL A 10 7.46 -4.01 -9.51
CA VAL A 10 7.95 -4.80 -10.65
C VAL A 10 9.46 -4.58 -10.78
N ASN A 11 10.26 -5.42 -10.11
CA ASN A 11 11.72 -5.59 -10.27
C ASN A 11 12.45 -4.44 -10.97
N ASP A 12 12.60 -3.29 -10.31
CA ASP A 12 13.62 -2.32 -10.73
C ASP A 12 14.79 -2.46 -9.76
N ASN A 13 15.93 -2.82 -10.31
CA ASN A 13 17.20 -2.98 -9.60
C ASN A 13 17.49 -1.77 -8.70
N MET A 14 17.14 -1.82 -7.42
CA MET A 14 17.85 -1.06 -6.38
C MET A 14 17.47 -1.55 -4.99
N CYS A 15 18.16 -2.60 -4.57
CA CYS A 15 18.41 -2.87 -3.16
C CYS A 15 18.98 -1.61 -2.49
N LYS A 16 18.16 -0.90 -1.71
CA LYS A 16 18.64 -0.10 -0.59
C LYS A 16 18.20 -0.78 0.69
N GLN A 17 19.18 -1.34 1.38
CA GLN A 17 19.09 -2.08 2.63
C GLN A 17 18.11 -1.38 3.60
N GLY A 18 16.93 -1.98 3.84
CA GLY A 18 15.94 -1.53 4.81
C GLY A 18 14.52 -1.22 4.31
N CYS A 19 14.24 -1.23 3.00
CA CYS A 19 12.91 -0.90 2.46
C CYS A 19 12.22 -2.15 1.90
N LEU A 20 10.96 -2.41 2.31
CA LEU A 20 10.17 -3.56 1.85
C LEU A 20 9.89 -3.46 0.34
N THR A 21 10.55 -4.32 -0.44
CA THR A 21 10.48 -4.39 -1.92
C THR A 21 9.20 -5.04 -2.46
N TYR A 22 8.10 -5.03 -1.70
CA TYR A 22 6.87 -5.73 -2.09
C TYR A 22 5.87 -4.80 -2.78
N TYR A 23 5.74 -3.57 -2.28
CA TYR A 23 4.81 -2.57 -2.79
C TYR A 23 5.54 -1.51 -3.61
N SER A 24 4.90 -0.98 -4.65
CA SER A 24 5.45 0.12 -5.43
C SER A 24 5.35 1.45 -4.68
N ASP A 25 6.11 2.46 -5.12
CA ASP A 25 5.98 3.82 -4.61
C ASP A 25 4.53 4.34 -4.74
N TYR A 26 3.82 3.94 -5.80
CA TYR A 26 2.42 4.27 -6.00
C TYR A 26 1.53 3.70 -4.88
N ALA A 27 1.76 2.46 -4.46
CA ALA A 27 1.02 1.85 -3.35
C ALA A 27 1.33 2.55 -2.02
N ILE A 28 2.61 2.89 -1.77
CA ILE A 28 3.02 3.62 -0.57
C ILE A 28 2.39 5.02 -0.52
N GLU A 29 2.46 5.78 -1.62
CA GLU A 29 1.89 7.13 -1.72
C GLU A 29 0.37 7.10 -1.56
N THR A 30 -0.30 6.13 -2.20
CA THR A 30 -1.74 5.91 -2.04
C THR A 30 -2.08 5.65 -0.58
N MET A 31 -1.30 4.81 0.10
CA MET A 31 -1.53 4.51 1.51
C MET A 31 -1.35 5.73 2.41
N VAL A 32 -0.26 6.49 2.23
CA VAL A 32 0.00 7.72 3.00
C VAL A 32 -1.11 8.76 2.75
N THR A 33 -1.55 8.90 1.50
CA THR A 33 -2.66 9.80 1.14
C THR A 33 -3.94 9.39 1.86
N LEU A 34 -4.25 8.10 1.89
CA LEU A 34 -5.42 7.58 2.59
C LEU A 34 -5.31 7.80 4.10
N CYS A 35 -4.12 7.60 4.70
CA CYS A 35 -3.86 7.90 6.12
C CYS A 35 -4.14 9.38 6.43
N MET A 36 -3.66 10.29 5.59
CA MET A 36 -3.85 11.74 5.74
C MET A 36 -5.32 12.14 5.60
N LEU A 37 -6.02 11.61 4.59
CA LEU A 37 -7.44 11.87 4.37
C LEU A 37 -8.31 11.39 5.54
N LEU A 38 -7.98 10.22 6.09
CA LEU A 38 -8.72 9.61 7.18
C LEU A 38 -8.25 10.10 8.57
N LYS A 39 -7.16 10.89 8.63
CA LYS A 39 -6.51 11.36 9.86
C LYS A 39 -6.18 10.22 10.83
N LEU A 40 -5.78 9.07 10.29
CA LEU A 40 -5.45 7.88 11.08
C LEU A 40 -3.93 7.77 11.29
N PRO A 41 -3.49 7.31 12.47
CA PRO A 41 -2.08 6.98 12.67
C PRO A 41 -1.70 5.80 11.75
N LEU A 42 -0.52 5.88 11.10
CA LEU A 42 -0.03 4.88 10.13
C LEU A 42 -0.17 3.43 10.63
N ARG A 43 0.14 3.17 11.90
CA ARG A 43 0.06 1.83 12.51
C ARG A 43 -1.37 1.27 12.64
N GLN A 44 -2.40 2.10 12.53
CA GLN A 44 -3.81 1.69 12.65
C GLN A 44 -4.50 1.61 11.29
N THR A 45 -3.81 1.95 10.20
CA THR A 45 -4.43 2.09 8.89
C THR A 45 -4.74 0.75 8.23
N GLU A 46 -3.97 -0.31 8.47
CA GLU A 46 -4.29 -1.64 7.95
C GLU A 46 -5.68 -2.13 8.35
N GLY A 47 -6.00 -2.04 9.65
CA GLY A 47 -7.28 -2.52 10.20
C GLY A 47 -8.49 -1.73 9.70
N PHE A 48 -8.27 -0.51 9.20
CA PHE A 48 -9.32 0.34 8.66
C PHE A 48 -9.41 0.28 7.13
N VAL A 49 -8.28 0.10 6.45
CA VAL A 49 -8.20 0.15 4.98
C VAL A 49 -8.53 -1.21 4.35
N LYS A 50 -8.22 -2.34 5.03
CA LYS A 50 -8.65 -3.68 4.58
C LYS A 50 -10.17 -3.75 4.32
N PRO A 51 -11.06 -3.34 5.26
CA PRO A 51 -12.50 -3.30 5.01
C PRO A 51 -12.91 -2.41 3.83
N ILE A 52 -12.20 -1.28 3.60
CA ILE A 52 -12.50 -0.40 2.46
C ILE A 52 -12.18 -1.11 1.14
N PHE A 53 -11.02 -1.77 1.06
CA PHE A 53 -10.61 -2.53 -0.13
C PHE A 53 -11.59 -3.67 -0.42
N GLU A 54 -12.08 -4.36 0.62
CA GLU A 54 -13.14 -5.36 0.50
C GLU A 54 -14.46 -4.76 -0.01
N LEU A 55 -14.88 -3.60 0.52
CA LEU A 55 -16.10 -2.90 0.10
C LEU A 55 -16.07 -2.53 -1.39
N ILE A 56 -14.92 -2.07 -1.88
CA ILE A 56 -14.73 -1.72 -3.30
C ILE A 56 -14.34 -2.94 -4.16
N LYS A 57 -14.36 -4.16 -3.59
CA LYS A 57 -13.99 -5.43 -4.24
C LYS A 57 -12.58 -5.42 -4.86
N LEU A 58 -11.67 -4.66 -4.27
CA LEU A 58 -10.28 -4.57 -4.69
C LEU A 58 -9.48 -5.68 -4.02
N LYS A 59 -8.95 -6.61 -4.81
CA LYS A 59 -8.17 -7.76 -4.34
C LYS A 59 -6.69 -7.40 -4.17
N LEU A 60 -6.40 -6.27 -3.54
CA LEU A 60 -5.02 -5.84 -3.27
C LEU A 60 -4.70 -6.04 -1.80
N GLU A 61 -3.48 -6.49 -1.52
CA GLU A 61 -2.99 -6.53 -0.15
C GLU A 61 -2.66 -5.12 0.35
N VAL A 62 -2.99 -4.84 1.61
CA VAL A 62 -2.74 -3.55 2.25
C VAL A 62 -1.34 -3.58 2.88
N PRO A 63 -0.46 -2.63 2.56
CA PRO A 63 0.87 -2.56 3.14
C PRO A 63 0.87 -2.47 4.66
N GLU A 64 1.73 -3.28 5.30
CA GLU A 64 1.97 -3.21 6.74
C GLU A 64 3.15 -2.28 7.06
N PHE A 65 2.91 -1.22 7.83
CA PHE A 65 3.94 -0.28 8.28
C PHE A 65 4.37 -0.65 9.71
N ILE A 66 5.35 -1.55 9.84
CA ILE A 66 5.89 -2.03 11.14
C ILE A 66 6.65 -0.92 11.89
#